data_AF-A0A0R3WPG6-F1
#
_entry.id   AF-A0A0R3WPG6-F1
#
_cell.length_a   1.000
_cell.length_b   1.000
_cell.length_c   1.000
_cell.angle_alpha   90.00
_cell.angle_beta   90.00
_cell.angle_gamma   90.00
#
_symmetry.space_group_name_H-M   'P 1'
#
loop_
_entity.id
_entity.type
_entity.pdbx_description
1 polymer ?
#
loop_
_entity_poly.entity_id
_entity_poly.type
_entity_poly.pdbx_seq_one_letter_code
_entity_poly.pdbx_strand_id
1 'polypeptide(L)'
;MMSLLPLRLPYRNQKVAGEKAAKAEVEAKDTEAPSLTELTRRVKSAVSMYHNVLSTTQLVRLSNSDDTPPHRACRTAEAQLAHQSERLLQAKRELQKAQDDLLAYVKSKPGCGVVKTDLATFASLRTVHKLDLKDSPDARRLLARITVPRDFDSATVGGDSVTISQAIHVSSNQLRALISAFLPTPN
;
A
#
# COMPACT_ATOMS: atom_id res chain seq x y z
N MET A 1 -12.73 13.77 -33.22
CA MET A 1 -11.39 14.30 -32.84
C MET A 1 -10.73 13.31 -31.89
N MET A 2 -9.66 12.64 -32.29
CA MET A 2 -8.88 11.80 -31.38
C MET A 2 -7.71 12.62 -30.82
N SER A 3 -7.83 13.03 -29.56
CA SER A 3 -6.70 13.62 -28.83
C SER A 3 -5.77 12.51 -28.38
N LEU A 4 -4.47 12.64 -28.69
CA LEU A 4 -3.45 11.69 -28.27
C LEU A 4 -3.26 11.77 -26.75
N LEU A 5 -3.06 10.60 -26.12
CA LEU A 5 -2.70 10.53 -24.70
C LEU A 5 -1.27 11.09 -24.49
N PRO A 6 -1.03 11.88 -23.45
CA PRO A 6 0.29 12.40 -23.17
C PRO A 6 1.25 11.27 -22.80
N LEU A 7 2.38 11.20 -23.51
CA LEU A 7 3.44 10.24 -23.20
C LEU A 7 4.16 10.68 -21.92
N ARG A 8 4.20 9.79 -20.92
CA ARG A 8 5.01 9.97 -19.71
C ARG A 8 6.07 8.88 -19.69
N LEU A 9 7.33 9.28 -19.76
CA LEU A 9 8.45 8.35 -19.70
C LEU A 9 8.69 7.95 -18.24
N PRO A 10 8.77 6.65 -17.92
CA PRO A 10 9.12 6.22 -16.57
C PRO A 10 10.53 6.68 -16.23
N TYR A 11 10.73 7.14 -14.99
CA TYR A 11 12.06 7.51 -14.51
C TYR A 11 12.97 6.27 -14.55
N ARG A 12 13.99 6.32 -15.39
CA ARG A 12 15.00 5.26 -15.49
C ARG A 12 16.19 5.67 -14.64
N ASN A 13 16.39 5.00 -13.52
CA ASN A 13 17.61 5.12 -12.72
C ASN A 13 18.81 4.67 -13.59
N GLN A 14 19.49 5.59 -14.26
CA GLN A 14 20.84 5.31 -14.72
C GLN A 14 21.70 5.21 -13.46
N LYS A 15 22.22 4.01 -13.19
CA LYS A 15 23.32 3.84 -12.22
C LYS A 15 24.52 4.56 -12.83
N VAL A 16 24.68 5.85 -12.52
CA VAL A 16 25.89 6.58 -12.88
C VAL A 16 27.00 6.06 -11.98
N ALA A 17 27.72 5.05 -12.46
CA ALA A 17 29.07 4.76 -12.01
C ALA A 17 29.97 5.80 -12.70
N GLY A 18 30.33 6.86 -11.99
CA GLY A 18 31.23 7.89 -12.53
C GLY A 18 30.94 9.27 -11.97
N GLU A 19 31.97 9.91 -11.45
CA GLU A 19 31.94 11.08 -10.58
C GLU A 19 31.48 12.40 -11.24
N LYS A 20 30.96 13.28 -10.38
CA LYS A 20 30.97 14.75 -10.46
C LYS A 20 30.54 15.39 -11.80
N ALA A 21 29.25 15.74 -11.90
CA ALA A 21 28.84 16.98 -12.57
C ALA A 21 27.44 17.42 -12.13
N ALA A 22 27.30 18.74 -11.95
CA ALA A 22 26.06 19.50 -11.77
C ALA A 22 25.33 19.37 -10.43
N LYS A 23 25.91 20.02 -9.40
CA LYS A 23 25.09 20.84 -8.51
C LYS A 23 24.45 21.94 -9.38
N ALA A 24 23.21 21.76 -9.77
CA ALA A 24 22.37 22.82 -10.32
C ALA A 24 21.11 22.90 -9.45
N GLU A 25 21.19 23.86 -8.54
CA GLU A 25 20.11 24.62 -7.91
C GLU A 25 18.68 24.30 -8.37
N VAL A 26 17.91 23.73 -7.45
CA VAL A 26 16.58 24.26 -7.15
C VAL A 26 16.49 24.32 -5.64
N GLU A 27 16.77 25.51 -5.09
CA GLU A 27 16.34 25.86 -3.74
C GLU A 27 14.80 25.75 -3.70
N ALA A 28 14.30 24.62 -3.22
CA ALA A 28 12.94 24.55 -2.70
C ALA A 28 13.02 24.80 -1.20
N LYS A 29 13.00 26.08 -0.80
CA LYS A 29 12.50 26.45 0.52
C LYS A 29 11.02 26.10 0.55
N ASP A 30 10.69 24.89 0.98
CA ASP A 30 9.34 24.52 1.38
C ASP A 30 9.43 23.34 2.35
N THR A 31 9.22 23.65 3.63
CA THR A 31 8.86 22.77 4.75
C THR A 31 9.24 21.28 4.60
N GLU A 32 10.28 20.87 5.35
CA GLU A 32 10.75 19.50 5.66
C GLU A 32 9.68 18.40 5.67
N ALA A 33 9.18 18.00 4.50
CA ALA A 33 8.47 16.74 4.38
C ALA A 33 9.54 15.63 4.37
N PRO A 34 9.49 14.67 5.30
CA PRO A 34 10.49 13.61 5.38
C PRO A 34 10.62 12.89 4.03
N SER A 35 11.84 12.62 3.62
CA SER A 35 12.10 11.90 2.37
C SER A 35 11.43 10.51 2.41
N LEU A 36 11.03 9.97 1.25
CA LEU A 36 10.39 8.64 1.19
C LEU A 36 11.28 7.58 1.86
N THR A 37 12.59 7.71 1.71
CA THR A 37 13.60 6.83 2.29
C THR A 37 13.57 6.86 3.81
N GLU A 38 13.55 8.06 4.42
CA GLU A 38 13.43 8.21 5.88
C GLU A 38 12.11 7.68 6.40
N LEU A 39 11.02 7.99 5.70
CA LEU A 39 9.69 7.54 6.09
C LEU A 39 9.57 6.01 6.01
N THR A 40 10.13 5.40 4.96
CA THR A 40 10.21 3.94 4.82
C THR A 40 11.04 3.33 5.94
N ARG A 41 12.15 3.96 6.34
CA ARG A 41 12.98 3.50 7.46
C ARG A 41 12.19 3.56 8.78
N ARG A 42 11.45 4.64 9.03
CA ARG A 42 10.60 4.80 10.23
C ARG A 42 9.50 3.75 10.28
N VAL A 43 8.79 3.53 9.17
CA VAL A 43 7.75 2.49 9.07
C VAL A 43 8.32 1.11 9.32
N LYS A 44 9.46 0.76 8.68
CA LYS A 44 10.14 -0.52 8.93
C LYS A 44 10.53 -0.70 10.41
N SER A 45 11.03 0.36 11.04
CA SER A 45 11.38 0.35 12.46
C SER A 45 10.17 0.12 13.35
N ALA A 46 9.06 0.84 13.11
CA ALA A 46 7.83 0.71 13.88
C ALA A 46 7.20 -0.68 13.72
N VAL A 47 7.16 -1.21 12.50
CA VAL A 47 6.67 -2.57 12.20
C VAL A 47 7.55 -3.62 12.88
N SER A 48 8.88 -3.48 12.79
CA SER A 48 9.82 -4.37 13.47
C SER A 48 9.62 -4.36 14.98
N MET A 49 9.48 -3.17 15.58
CA MET A 49 9.24 -3.05 17.02
C MET A 49 7.91 -3.70 17.43
N TYR A 50 6.84 -3.49 16.67
CA TYR A 50 5.54 -4.13 16.93
C TYR A 50 5.63 -5.66 16.86
N HIS A 51 6.28 -6.21 15.82
CA HIS A 51 6.54 -7.64 15.73
C HIS A 51 7.44 -8.16 16.85
N ASN A 52 8.44 -7.39 17.28
CA ASN A 52 9.29 -7.75 18.41
C ASN A 52 8.47 -7.80 19.71
N VAL A 53 7.54 -6.87 19.94
CA VAL A 53 6.64 -6.94 21.11
C VAL A 53 5.78 -8.19 21.02
N LEU A 54 5.12 -8.46 19.88
CA LEU A 54 4.26 -9.64 19.72
C LEU A 54 5.00 -10.98 19.82
N SER A 55 6.24 -11.06 19.36
CA SER A 55 7.05 -12.28 19.45
C SER A 55 7.69 -12.49 20.83
N THR A 56 7.89 -11.41 21.59
CA THR A 56 8.49 -11.46 22.95
C THR A 56 7.46 -11.38 24.07
N THR A 57 6.16 -11.26 23.77
CA THR A 57 5.10 -11.37 24.77
C THR A 57 5.04 -12.81 25.29
N GLN A 58 5.28 -12.95 26.59
CA GLN A 58 5.23 -14.23 27.30
C GLN A 58 4.09 -14.20 28.32
N LEU A 59 3.61 -15.38 28.72
CA LEU A 59 2.61 -15.51 29.79
C LEU A 59 3.16 -14.92 31.11
N VAL A 60 2.30 -14.22 31.84
CA VAL A 60 2.61 -13.64 33.16
C VAL A 60 2.79 -14.77 34.17
N ARG A 61 3.89 -14.74 34.94
CA ARG A 61 4.15 -15.74 35.97
C ARG A 61 3.43 -15.34 37.26
N LEU A 62 2.49 -16.18 37.68
CA LEU A 62 1.88 -16.10 39.00
C LEU A 62 2.82 -16.79 39.99
N SER A 63 3.65 -16.02 40.68
CA SER A 63 4.58 -16.55 41.68
C SER A 63 3.82 -17.04 42.91
N ASN A 64 3.54 -18.35 42.97
CA ASN A 64 3.13 -19.08 44.18
C ASN A 64 4.17 -20.13 44.61
N SER A 65 5.37 -20.14 44.01
CA SER A 65 6.44 -21.05 44.41
C SER A 65 7.45 -20.31 45.30
N ASP A 66 7.46 -20.69 46.57
CA ASP A 66 8.64 -20.57 47.45
C ASP A 66 9.87 -21.15 46.74
N ASP A 67 11.05 -20.63 47.11
CA ASP A 67 12.39 -20.99 46.63
C ASP A 67 12.90 -20.26 45.37
N THR A 68 13.24 -18.98 45.51
CA THR A 68 14.44 -18.39 44.85
C THR A 68 14.83 -17.04 45.49
N PRO A 69 16.14 -16.71 45.61
CA PRO A 69 16.66 -15.61 46.43
C PRO A 69 16.48 -14.20 45.81
N PRO A 70 16.65 -13.12 46.62
CA PRO A 70 16.03 -11.81 46.38
C PRO A 70 16.90 -10.87 45.53
N HIS A 71 17.20 -11.24 44.28
CA HIS A 71 17.96 -10.34 43.38
C HIS A 71 17.36 -10.11 42.00
N ARG A 72 16.10 -10.49 41.77
CA ARG A 72 15.35 -10.03 40.58
C ARG A 72 14.03 -9.43 41.02
N ALA A 73 13.87 -8.15 40.72
CA ALA A 73 12.74 -7.31 41.06
C ALA A 73 11.42 -8.09 41.08
N CYS A 74 10.85 -8.27 42.28
CA CYS A 74 9.50 -8.74 42.51
C CYS A 74 8.52 -7.75 41.86
N ARG A 75 8.30 -7.86 40.55
CA ARG A 75 7.16 -7.25 39.89
C ARG A 75 5.98 -8.20 40.12
N THR A 76 4.98 -7.72 40.84
CA THR A 76 3.69 -8.40 41.00
C THR A 76 3.16 -8.85 39.64
N ALA A 77 2.32 -9.89 39.59
CA ALA A 77 1.70 -10.34 38.34
C ALA A 77 0.99 -9.17 37.61
N GLU A 78 0.35 -8.29 38.37
CA GLU A 78 -0.26 -7.06 37.87
C GLU A 78 0.75 -6.10 37.26
N ALA A 79 1.91 -5.88 37.90
CA ALA A 79 2.97 -5.03 37.36
C ALA A 79 3.62 -5.63 36.10
N GLN A 80 3.72 -6.97 36.00
CA GLN A 80 4.20 -7.65 34.78
C GLN A 80 3.21 -7.46 33.62
N LEU A 81 1.91 -7.64 33.88
CA LEU A 81 0.86 -7.44 32.91
C LEU A 81 0.76 -5.98 32.47
N ALA A 82 0.80 -5.03 33.41
CA ALA A 82 0.79 -3.60 33.14
C ALA A 82 1.99 -3.18 32.28
N HIS A 83 3.16 -3.74 32.54
CA HIS A 83 4.34 -3.47 31.72
C HIS A 83 4.22 -4.02 30.29
N GLN A 84 3.63 -5.21 30.11
CA GLN A 84 3.38 -5.77 28.79
C GLN A 84 2.33 -4.97 28.01
N SER A 85 1.26 -4.53 28.68
CA SER A 85 0.21 -3.72 28.05
C SER A 85 0.72 -2.32 27.69
N GLU A 86 1.54 -1.71 28.53
CA GLU A 86 2.21 -0.43 28.24
C GLU A 86 3.13 -0.53 27.02
N ARG A 87 3.96 -1.57 26.95
CA ARG A 87 4.84 -1.81 25.78
C ARG A 87 4.03 -1.98 24.49
N LEU A 88 2.91 -2.70 24.55
CA LEU A 88 2.04 -2.89 23.40
C LEU A 88 1.33 -1.59 22.98
N LEU A 89 0.87 -0.79 23.95
CA LEU A 89 0.27 0.51 23.71
C LEU A 89 1.26 1.49 23.08
N GLN A 90 2.51 1.51 23.56
CA GLN A 90 3.57 2.31 22.96
C GLN A 90 3.83 1.88 21.52
N ALA A 91 4.02 0.58 21.27
CA ALA A 91 4.25 0.08 19.92
C ALA A 91 3.08 0.39 18.97
N LYS A 92 1.84 0.30 19.45
CA LYS A 92 0.65 0.69 18.71
C LYS A 92 0.66 2.19 18.34
N ARG A 93 0.97 3.07 19.29
CA ARG A 93 1.03 4.53 19.05
C ARG A 93 2.09 4.89 18.03
N GLU A 94 3.27 4.27 18.10
CA GLU A 94 4.35 4.50 17.14
C GLU A 94 3.99 4.01 15.74
N LEU A 95 3.33 2.85 15.63
CA LEU A 95 2.84 2.33 14.35
C LEU A 95 1.77 3.25 13.74
N GLN A 96 0.82 3.71 14.55
CA GLN A 96 -0.24 4.63 14.12
C GLN A 96 0.35 5.96 13.63
N LYS A 97 1.32 6.52 14.36
CA LYS A 97 2.03 7.73 13.93
C LYS A 97 2.76 7.51 12.61
N ALA A 98 3.45 6.38 12.42
CA ALA A 98 4.14 6.07 11.18
C ALA A 98 3.16 5.91 10.00
N GLN A 99 1.97 5.37 10.24
CA GLN A 99 0.89 5.28 9.25
C GLN A 99 0.37 6.67 8.87
N ASP A 100 0.11 7.54 9.86
CA ASP A 100 -0.36 8.90 9.64
C ASP A 100 0.67 9.73 8.86
N ASP A 101 1.95 9.61 9.20
CA ASP A 101 3.07 10.24 8.48
C ASP A 101 3.12 9.77 7.01
N LEU A 102 2.94 8.46 6.77
CA LEU A 102 2.92 7.89 5.42
C LEU A 102 1.74 8.42 4.60
N LEU A 103 0.57 8.51 5.21
CA LEU A 103 -0.63 9.04 4.57
C LEU A 103 -0.48 10.55 4.28
N ALA A 104 0.15 11.31 5.17
CA ALA A 104 0.49 12.71 4.95
C ALA A 104 1.49 12.89 3.79
N TYR A 105 2.51 12.04 3.71
CA TYR A 105 3.45 12.03 2.59
C TYR A 105 2.76 11.73 1.26
N VAL A 106 1.85 10.76 1.22
CA VAL A 106 1.12 10.43 0.00
C VAL A 106 0.18 11.56 -0.42
N LYS A 107 -0.46 12.24 0.54
CA LYS A 107 -1.28 13.44 0.28
C LYS A 107 -0.51 14.59 -0.37
N SER A 108 0.80 14.72 -0.12
CA SER A 108 1.62 15.78 -0.72
C SER A 108 2.08 15.46 -2.16
N LYS A 109 1.86 14.22 -2.65
CA LYS A 109 2.32 13.81 -3.98
C LYS A 109 1.35 14.14 -5.11
N PRO A 110 1.87 14.54 -6.28
CA PRO A 110 1.04 14.85 -7.44
C PRO A 110 0.27 13.61 -7.90
N GLY A 111 -1.06 13.76 -8.06
CA GLY A 111 -1.96 12.67 -8.45
C GLY A 111 -2.76 12.07 -7.29
N CYS A 112 -2.39 12.37 -6.04
CA CYS A 112 -3.16 12.14 -4.83
C CYS A 112 -3.77 13.48 -4.40
N GLY A 113 -5.09 13.58 -4.46
CA GLY A 113 -5.82 14.80 -4.12
C GLY A 113 -6.10 14.91 -2.62
N VAL A 114 -6.16 16.16 -2.15
CA VAL A 114 -6.42 16.52 -0.77
C VAL A 114 -7.61 17.49 -0.74
N VAL A 115 -8.51 17.32 0.23
CA VAL A 115 -9.60 18.24 0.49
C VAL A 115 -9.19 19.10 1.69
N LYS A 116 -8.97 20.39 1.45
CA LYS A 116 -8.73 21.37 2.50
C LYS A 116 -10.07 21.80 3.08
N THR A 117 -10.22 21.69 4.39
CA THR A 117 -11.35 22.26 5.15
C THR A 117 -10.79 23.31 6.10
N ASP A 118 -11.64 24.16 6.66
CA ASP A 118 -11.22 25.30 7.48
C ASP A 118 -10.33 24.92 8.68
N LEU A 119 -10.47 23.69 9.19
CA LEU A 119 -9.74 23.21 10.37
C LEU A 119 -8.70 22.11 10.06
N ALA A 120 -8.87 21.37 8.96
CA ALA A 120 -8.07 20.18 8.71
C ALA A 120 -7.98 19.79 7.24
N THR A 121 -7.02 18.89 6.96
CA THR A 121 -6.65 18.47 5.62
C THR A 121 -6.92 16.97 5.43
N PHE A 122 -7.98 16.65 4.71
CA PHE A 122 -8.47 15.27 4.53
C PHE A 122 -8.05 14.67 3.19
N ALA A 123 -7.93 13.34 3.13
CA ALA A 123 -7.68 12.66 1.86
C ALA A 123 -8.95 12.77 0.99
N SER A 124 -8.80 13.14 -0.28
CA SER A 124 -9.92 13.10 -1.22
C SER A 124 -10.45 11.66 -1.36
N LEU A 125 -11.76 11.50 -1.57
CA LEU A 125 -12.38 10.21 -1.86
C LEU A 125 -11.67 9.46 -3.00
N ARG A 126 -11.22 10.19 -4.03
CA ARG A 126 -10.44 9.61 -5.14
C ARG A 126 -9.11 9.02 -4.68
N THR A 127 -8.44 9.67 -3.72
CA THR A 127 -7.18 9.21 -3.14
C THR A 127 -7.40 7.99 -2.26
N VAL A 128 -8.48 7.99 -1.47
CA VAL A 128 -8.90 6.83 -0.66
C VAL A 128 -9.12 5.60 -1.55
N HIS A 129 -9.81 5.75 -2.68
CA HIS A 129 -10.02 4.65 -3.63
C HIS A 129 -8.74 4.21 -4.35
N LYS A 130 -7.86 5.14 -4.74
CA LYS A 130 -6.59 4.79 -5.41
C LYS A 130 -5.63 4.02 -4.50
N LEU A 131 -5.63 4.36 -3.22
CA LEU A 131 -4.74 3.76 -2.22
C LEU A 131 -5.38 2.58 -1.51
N ASP A 132 -6.59 2.18 -1.92
CA ASP A 132 -7.35 1.09 -1.33
C ASP A 132 -7.48 1.22 0.21
N LEU A 133 -7.64 2.45 0.70
CA LEU A 133 -7.72 2.76 2.13
C LEU A 133 -9.10 2.47 2.74
N LYS A 134 -10.09 2.16 1.91
CA LYS A 134 -11.37 1.59 2.31
C LYS A 134 -11.40 0.14 1.83
N ASP A 135 -12.28 -0.67 2.41
CA ASP A 135 -12.72 -1.94 1.84
C ASP A 135 -13.35 -1.67 0.46
N SER A 136 -12.54 -1.41 -0.56
CA SER A 136 -13.00 -1.24 -1.91
C SER A 136 -13.49 -2.61 -2.36
N PRO A 137 -14.65 -2.71 -3.02
CA PRO A 137 -14.96 -3.93 -3.75
C PRO A 137 -13.82 -4.12 -4.74
N ASP A 138 -13.07 -5.20 -4.52
CA ASP A 138 -11.98 -5.75 -5.29
C ASP A 138 -11.64 -4.93 -6.56
N ALA A 139 -10.47 -4.30 -6.62
CA ALA A 139 -9.98 -3.62 -7.84
C ALA A 139 -9.94 -4.56 -9.07
N ARG A 140 -10.15 -5.87 -8.84
CA ARG A 140 -10.24 -6.95 -9.82
C ARG A 140 -11.66 -7.46 -10.03
N ARG A 141 -12.71 -6.70 -9.68
CA ARG A 141 -14.09 -7.10 -9.93
C ARG A 141 -14.28 -7.36 -11.42
N LEU A 142 -14.51 -8.62 -11.78
CA LEU A 142 -14.79 -9.04 -13.14
C LEU A 142 -16.02 -8.27 -13.64
N LEU A 143 -15.84 -7.45 -14.67
CA LEU A 143 -16.92 -6.61 -15.21
C LEU A 143 -17.78 -7.37 -16.23
N ALA A 144 -17.16 -8.21 -17.07
CA ALA A 144 -17.85 -8.96 -18.11
C ALA A 144 -16.99 -10.16 -18.58
N ARG A 145 -17.64 -11.12 -19.25
CA ARG A 145 -16.98 -12.23 -19.95
C ARG A 145 -17.35 -12.17 -21.42
N ILE A 146 -16.35 -12.07 -22.29
CA ILE A 146 -16.53 -12.17 -23.74
C ILE A 146 -16.10 -13.59 -24.14
N THR A 147 -16.99 -14.30 -24.83
CA THR A 147 -16.69 -15.63 -25.37
C THR A 147 -16.45 -15.47 -26.86
N VAL A 148 -15.30 -15.94 -27.34
CA VAL A 148 -14.92 -15.83 -28.76
C VAL A 148 -14.97 -17.24 -29.36
N PRO A 149 -15.56 -17.43 -30.56
CA PRO A 149 -15.52 -18.71 -31.24
C PRO A 149 -14.05 -19.11 -31.48
N ARG A 150 -13.74 -20.36 -31.16
CA ARG A 150 -12.45 -20.95 -31.50
C ARG A 150 -12.67 -21.88 -32.67
N ASP A 151 -12.19 -21.48 -33.83
CA ASP A 151 -12.08 -22.38 -34.97
C ASP A 151 -11.10 -23.49 -34.59
N PHE A 152 -11.54 -24.72 -34.82
CA PHE A 152 -10.98 -25.95 -34.25
C PHE A 152 -9.74 -26.42 -35.03
N ASP A 153 -8.75 -25.55 -35.24
CA ASP A 153 -7.53 -25.89 -36.02
C ASP A 153 -6.22 -25.76 -35.23
N SER A 154 -6.28 -25.46 -33.93
CA SER A 154 -5.09 -25.60 -33.07
C SER A 154 -5.00 -27.04 -32.56
N ALA A 155 -4.30 -27.87 -33.33
CA ALA A 155 -3.93 -29.24 -33.01
C ALA A 155 -3.47 -29.45 -31.55
N THR A 156 -4.38 -29.90 -30.69
CA THR A 156 -4.06 -30.67 -29.51
C THR A 156 -4.96 -31.90 -29.51
N VAL A 157 -4.40 -32.99 -30.03
CA VAL A 157 -4.94 -34.34 -29.90
C VAL A 157 -4.84 -34.72 -28.41
N GLY A 158 -6.00 -34.85 -27.77
CA GLY A 158 -6.10 -35.21 -26.36
C GLY A 158 -7.20 -34.40 -25.69
N GLY A 159 -8.31 -35.07 -25.38
CA GLY A 159 -9.51 -34.47 -24.81
C GLY A 159 -9.22 -33.73 -23.50
N ASP A 160 -9.16 -32.42 -23.59
CA ASP A 160 -9.72 -31.48 -22.64
C ASP A 160 -9.70 -30.13 -23.34
N SER A 161 -10.87 -29.59 -23.67
CA SER A 161 -10.96 -28.24 -24.22
C SER A 161 -10.56 -27.26 -23.13
N VAL A 162 -9.25 -27.00 -23.00
CA VAL A 162 -8.72 -26.02 -22.04
C VAL A 162 -9.35 -24.67 -22.41
N THR A 163 -10.39 -24.30 -21.66
CA THR A 163 -10.96 -22.96 -21.71
C THR A 163 -9.87 -22.02 -21.23
N ILE A 164 -9.13 -21.41 -22.16
CA ILE A 164 -8.12 -20.42 -21.80
C ILE A 164 -8.90 -19.17 -21.38
N SER A 165 -9.12 -19.05 -20.08
CA SER A 165 -9.67 -17.85 -19.47
C SER A 165 -8.56 -16.83 -19.33
N GLN A 166 -8.63 -15.74 -20.09
CA GLN A 166 -7.68 -14.63 -19.98
C GLN A 166 -8.35 -13.44 -19.32
N ALA A 167 -7.81 -13.00 -18.18
CA ALA A 167 -8.20 -11.74 -17.58
C ALA A 167 -7.54 -10.58 -18.35
N ILE A 168 -8.34 -9.73 -18.97
CA ILE A 168 -7.86 -8.55 -19.72
C ILE A 168 -8.29 -7.30 -18.96
N HIS A 169 -7.33 -6.42 -18.67
CA HIS A 169 -7.58 -5.12 -18.09
C HIS A 169 -7.74 -4.07 -19.19
N VAL A 170 -8.88 -3.40 -19.20
CA VAL A 170 -9.20 -2.34 -20.17
C VAL A 170 -9.50 -1.04 -19.43
N SER A 171 -9.03 0.08 -19.97
CA SER A 171 -9.45 1.40 -19.51
C SER A 171 -10.92 1.67 -19.87
N SER A 172 -11.55 2.63 -19.19
CA SER A 172 -12.95 3.00 -19.48
C SER A 172 -13.17 3.40 -20.95
N ASN A 173 -12.21 4.10 -21.55
CA ASN A 173 -12.26 4.48 -22.97
C ASN A 173 -12.15 3.27 -23.89
N GLN A 174 -11.27 2.31 -23.58
CA GLN A 174 -11.14 1.06 -24.33
C GLN A 174 -12.38 0.18 -24.18
N LEU A 175 -12.98 0.11 -22.99
CA LEU A 175 -14.24 -0.61 -22.77
C LEU A 175 -15.38 0.01 -23.59
N ARG A 176 -15.50 1.34 -23.61
CA ARG A 176 -16.49 2.03 -24.44
C ARG A 176 -16.28 1.74 -25.93
N ALA A 177 -15.04 1.78 -26.39
CA ALA A 177 -14.68 1.46 -27.77
C ALA A 177 -15.03 0.01 -28.14
N LEU A 178 -14.79 -0.94 -27.23
CA LEU A 178 -15.19 -2.34 -27.40
C LEU A 178 -16.71 -2.47 -27.52
N ILE A 179 -17.47 -1.86 -26.60
CA ILE A 179 -18.94 -1.91 -26.62
C ILE A 179 -19.49 -1.32 -27.92
N SER A 180 -18.96 -0.17 -28.38
CA SER A 180 -19.37 0.43 -29.65
C SER A 180 -18.98 -0.40 -30.88
N ALA A 181 -17.90 -1.18 -30.80
CA ALA A 181 -17.53 -2.09 -31.89
C ALA A 181 -18.48 -3.30 -31.98
N PHE A 182 -19.06 -3.72 -30.85
CA PHE A 182 -20.03 -4.83 -30.80
C PHE A 182 -21.47 -4.42 -31.12
N LEU A 183 -21.83 -3.15 -30.93
CA LEU A 183 -23.17 -2.63 -31.22
C LEU A 183 -23.14 -1.88 -32.57
N PRO A 184 -23.68 -2.46 -33.66
CA PRO A 184 -23.78 -1.74 -34.93
C PRO A 184 -24.71 -0.52 -34.73
N THR A 185 -24.22 0.66 -35.04
CA THR A 185 -25.08 1.84 -35.16
C THR A 185 -26.07 1.60 -36.29
N PRO A 186 -27.39 1.77 -36.08
CA PRO A 186 -28.35 1.66 -37.17
C PRO A 186 -28.04 2.73 -38.23
N ASN A 187 -28.00 2.29 -39.48
CA ASN A 187 -27.96 3.17 -40.66
C ASN A 187 -29.26 3.97 -40.77
#